data_AF-J9CC00-F1
#
_entry.id   AF-J9CC00-F1
#
_cell.length_a   1.000
_cell.length_b   1.000
_cell.length_c   1.000
_cell.angle_alpha   90.00
_cell.angle_beta   90.00
_cell.angle_gamma   90.00
#
_symmetry.space_group_name_H-M   'P 1'
#
loop_
_entity.id
_entity.type
_entity.pdbx_description
1 polymer ?
#
loop_
_entity_poly.entity_id
_entity_poly.type
_entity_poly.pdbx_seq_one_letter_code
_entity_poly.pdbx_strand_id
1 'polypeptide(L)' 'MSISCDKDKNAWEKMVKSKNMKGIQLHIGDDRSFMDAYLIKGIPRFILLDQKGHIIEADAMRPSNPKISELFNELLSK' A
#
# COMPACT_ATOMS: atom_id res chain seq x y z
N MET A 1 0.86 5.58 -2.14
CA MET A 1 2.11 4.99 -1.62
C MET A 1 2.00 3.48 -1.70
N SER A 2 3.10 2.78 -1.97
CA SER A 2 3.14 1.33 -1.99
C SER A 2 4.30 0.82 -1.12
N ILE A 3 4.14 -0.35 -0.52
CA ILE A 3 5.13 -1.00 0.33
C ILE A 3 5.39 -2.40 -0.23
N SER A 4 6.64 -2.69 -0.60
CA SER A 4 7.08 -4.01 -1.07
C SER A 4 7.65 -4.86 0.06
N CYS A 5 7.34 -6.15 0.00
CA CYS A 5 7.90 -7.21 0.83
C CYS A 5 8.73 -8.21 -0.02
N ASP A 6 9.21 -7.78 -1.19
CA ASP A 6 10.11 -8.57 -2.02
C ASP A 6 11.40 -8.89 -1.24
N LYS A 7 11.95 -10.10 -1.40
CA LYS A 7 13.23 -10.44 -0.77
C LYS A 7 14.41 -9.79 -1.49
N ASP A 8 14.36 -9.78 -2.82
CA ASP A 8 15.41 -9.19 -3.64
C ASP A 8 15.12 -7.71 -3.88
N LYS A 9 15.67 -6.87 -3.00
CA LYS A 9 15.59 -5.42 -3.10
C LYS A 9 16.14 -4.90 -4.44
N ASN A 10 17.22 -5.47 -4.97
CA ASN A 10 17.83 -5.00 -6.21
C ASN A 10 16.92 -5.28 -7.43
N ALA A 11 16.30 -6.45 -7.47
CA ALA A 11 15.31 -6.78 -8.48
C ALA A 11 14.08 -5.86 -8.39
N TRP A 12 13.60 -5.61 -7.16
CA TRP A 12 12.49 -4.68 -6.92
C TRP A 12 12.83 -3.25 -7.38
N GLU A 13 14.00 -2.72 -7.01
CA GLU A 13 14.44 -1.37 -7.41
C GLU A 13 14.55 -1.22 -8.94
N LYS A 14 15.08 -2.25 -9.62
CA LYS A 14 15.12 -2.28 -11.09
C LYS A 14 13.72 -2.24 -11.69
N MET A 15 12.77 -2.96 -11.11
CA MET A 15 11.37 -2.99 -11.56
C MET A 15 10.67 -1.64 -11.35
N VAL A 16 10.87 -1.00 -10.19
CA VAL A 16 10.33 0.35 -9.90
C VAL A 16 10.80 1.35 -10.95
N LYS A 17 12.10 1.34 -11.28
CA LYS A 17 12.70 2.21 -12.30
C LYS A 17 12.20 1.88 -13.70
N SER A 18 12.21 0.60 -14.09
CA SER A 18 11.87 0.18 -15.46
C SER A 18 10.39 0.39 -15.79
N LYS A 19 9.50 0.21 -14.81
CA LYS A 19 8.06 0.47 -14.97
C LYS A 19 7.67 1.93 -14.70
N ASN A 20 8.65 2.80 -14.41
CA ASN A 20 8.43 4.22 -14.12
C ASN A 20 7.35 4.43 -13.05
N MET A 21 7.38 3.61 -11.99
CA MET A 21 6.37 3.65 -10.93
C MET A 21 6.41 5.00 -10.23
N LYS A 22 5.25 5.59 -10.01
CA LYS A 22 5.09 6.93 -9.43
C LYS A 22 4.74 6.87 -7.94
N GLY A 23 4.83 8.02 -7.30
CA GLY A 23 4.54 8.18 -5.87
C GLY A 23 5.62 7.57 -4.98
N ILE A 24 5.31 7.50 -3.69
CA ILE A 24 6.22 6.94 -2.69
C ILE A 24 6.21 5.40 -2.80
N GLN A 25 7.40 4.84 -3.02
CA GLN A 25 7.66 3.39 -3.11
C GLN A 25 8.60 3.01 -1.97
N LEU A 26 8.12 2.19 -1.04
CA LEU A 26 8.87 1.71 0.12
C LEU A 26 9.15 0.21 0.00
N HIS A 27 10.22 -0.24 0.64
CA HIS A 27 10.61 -1.66 0.72
C HIS A 27 10.96 -1.98 2.16
N ILE A 28 10.33 -3.00 2.75
CA ILE A 28 10.49 -3.32 4.18
C ILE A 28 11.80 -4.04 4.50
N GLY A 29 12.50 -4.53 3.48
CA GLY A 29 13.71 -5.34 3.66
C GLY A 29 13.34 -6.73 4.14
N ASP A 30 14.19 -7.32 4.98
CA ASP A 30 13.97 -8.65 5.52
C ASP A 30 13.08 -8.66 6.77
N ASP A 31 12.76 -7.48 7.32
CA ASP A 31 11.87 -7.36 8.48
C ASP A 31 10.42 -7.63 8.08
N ARG A 32 9.89 -8.73 8.58
CA ARG A 32 8.51 -9.18 8.31
C ARG A 32 7.53 -8.76 9.41
N SER A 33 7.99 -8.10 10.47
CA SER A 33 7.15 -7.62 11.57
C SER A 33 5.97 -6.77 11.07
N PHE A 34 6.19 -5.97 10.01
CA PHE A 34 5.14 -5.20 9.36
C PHE A 34 4.01 -6.09 8.81
N MET A 35 4.34 -7.21 8.18
CA MET A 35 3.30 -8.11 7.62
C MET A 35 2.49 -8.75 8.74
N ASP A 36 3.14 -9.14 9.85
CA ASP A 36 2.45 -9.73 11.00
C ASP A 36 1.56 -8.70 11.72
N ALA A 37 2.08 -7.48 11.94
CA ALA A 37 1.37 -6.40 12.60
C ALA A 37 0.07 -6.00 11.88
N TYR A 38 0.05 -6.10 10.56
CA TYR A 38 -1.12 -5.82 9.72
C TYR A 38 -1.85 -7.08 9.21
N LEU A 39 -1.54 -8.25 9.78
CA LEU A 39 -2.16 -9.55 9.43
C LEU A 39 -2.15 -9.86 7.92
N ILE A 40 -1.08 -9.47 7.23
CA ILE A 40 -0.89 -9.65 5.79
C ILE A 40 -0.52 -11.11 5.50
N LYS A 41 -1.54 -11.95 5.25
CA LYS A 41 -1.36 -13.35 4.88
C LYS A 41 -1.07 -13.57 3.38
N GLY A 42 -1.28 -12.55 2.56
CA GLY A 42 -1.09 -12.60 1.11
C GLY A 42 -1.18 -11.21 0.47
N ILE A 43 -0.64 -11.10 -0.74
CA ILE A 43 -0.63 -9.87 -1.54
C ILE A 43 -1.48 -10.03 -2.82
N PRO A 44 -2.05 -8.94 -3.36
CA PRO A 44 -1.98 -7.56 -2.86
C PRO A 44 -2.92 -7.31 -1.67
N ARG A 45 -2.47 -6.49 -0.72
CA ARG A 45 -3.26 -5.99 0.43
C ARG A 45 -3.41 -4.48 0.32
N PHE A 46 -4.61 -3.97 0.60
CA PHE A 46 -4.91 -2.54 0.60
C PHE A 46 -5.41 -2.14 1.99
N ILE A 47 -4.86 -1.04 2.51
CA ILE A 47 -5.18 -0.50 3.83
C ILE A 47 -5.44 0.99 3.63
N LEU A 48 -6.55 1.47 4.17
CA LEU A 48 -6.90 2.88 4.18
C LEU A 48 -6.53 3.49 5.53
N LEU A 49 -5.73 4.55 5.50
CA LEU A 49 -5.30 5.29 6.67
C LEU A 49 -5.86 6.72 6.63
N ASP A 50 -6.07 7.31 7.81
CA ASP A 50 -6.30 8.75 7.93
C ASP A 50 -4.99 9.56 7.78
N GLN A 51 -5.09 10.89 7.80
CA GLN A 51 -3.92 11.79 7.69
C GLN A 51 -2.96 11.70 8.91
N LYS A 52 -3.41 11.16 10.04
CA LYS A 52 -2.61 10.95 11.26
C LYS A 52 -1.98 9.55 11.30
N GLY A 53 -2.29 8.68 10.34
CA GLY A 53 -1.79 7.32 10.24
C GLY A 53 -2.64 6.27 10.96
N HIS A 54 -3.84 6.60 11.44
CA HIS A 54 -4.76 5.61 12.00
C HIS A 54 -5.44 4.81 10.89
N ILE A 55 -5.71 3.54 11.15
CA ILE A 55 -6.41 2.66 10.22
C ILE A 55 -7.89 3.04 10.19
N ILE A 56 -8.37 3.49 9.02
CA ILE A 56 -9.80 3.64 8.74
C ILE A 56 -10.38 2.28 8.31
N GLU A 57 -9.70 1.59 7.39
CA GLU A 57 -10.13 0.29 6.88
C GLU A 57 -8.90 -0.61 6.65
N ALA A 58 -8.83 -1.72 7.38
CA ALA A 58 -7.71 -2.65 7.29
C ALA A 58 -7.76 -3.54 6.03
N ASP A 59 -8.94 -3.72 5.43
CA ASP A 59 -9.18 -4.50 4.21
C ASP A 59 -9.86 -3.66 3.13
N ALA A 60 -9.16 -2.60 2.72
CA ALA A 60 -9.73 -1.63 1.80
C ALA A 60 -9.95 -2.23 0.41
N MET A 61 -10.90 -1.65 -0.32
CA MET A 61 -11.12 -2.01 -1.72
C MET A 61 -9.89 -1.70 -2.60
N ARG A 62 -9.78 -2.40 -3.73
CA ARG A 62 -8.70 -2.17 -4.70
C ARG A 62 -8.73 -0.72 -5.20
N PRO A 63 -7.57 -0.09 -5.46
CA PRO A 63 -7.50 1.24 -6.06
C PRO A 63 -8.14 1.34 -7.45
N SER A 64 -8.30 0.21 -8.15
CA SER A 64 -9.00 0.15 -9.44
C SER A 64 -10.51 -0.02 -9.30
N ASN A 65 -11.05 -0.12 -8.09
CA ASN A 65 -12.49 -0.22 -7.87
C ASN A 65 -13.14 1.12 -8.23
N PRO A 66 -14.20 1.14 -9.06
CA PRO A 66 -14.83 2.39 -9.49
C PRO A 66 -15.38 3.23 -8.33
N LYS A 67 -15.70 2.62 -7.19
CA LYS A 67 -16.24 3.31 -6.00
C LYS A 67 -15.17 4.01 -5.16
N ILE A 68 -13.88 3.84 -5.45
CA ILE A 68 -12.81 4.42 -4.64
C ILE A 68 -12.83 5.96 -4.69
N SER A 69 -13.18 6.53 -5.84
CA SER A 69 -13.25 7.98 -6.02
C SER A 69 -14.38 8.60 -5.20
N GLU A 70 -15.53 7.92 -5.14
CA GLU A 70 -16.67 8.34 -4.32
C GLU A 70 -16.30 8.32 -2.83
N LEU A 71 -15.67 7.24 -2.37
CA LEU A 71 -15.19 7.11 -1.00
C LEU A 71 -14.23 8.24 -0.62
N PHE A 72 -13.24 8.56 -1.47
CA PHE A 72 -12.31 9.64 -1.18
C PHE A 72 -12.98 11.01 -1.15
N ASN A 73 -13.93 11.28 -2.05
CA ASN A 73 -14.68 12.54 -2.02
C ASN A 73 -15.49 12.70 -0.73
N GLU A 74 -16.09 11.62 -0.22
CA GLU A 74 -16.81 11.64 1.05
C GLU A 74 -15.87 11.90 2.24
N LEU A 75 -14.69 11.26 2.26
CA LEU A 75 -13.73 11.40 3.35
C LEU A 75 -13.01 12.76 3.37
N LEU A 76 -12.79 13.36 2.19
CA LEU A 76 -12.07 14.63 2.03
C LEU A 76 -12.98 15.87 2.02
N SER A 77 -14.30 15.69 1.94
CA SER A 77 -15.27 16.80 2.01
C SER A 77 -15.65 17.19 3.45
N LYS A 78 -15.10 16.50 4.45
CA LYS A 78 -15.20 16.83 5.88
C LYS A 78 -13.96 17.57 6.36
#